data_AF-A0AB35NIN5-F1
#
_entry.id   AF-A0AB35NIN5-F1
#
_cell.length_a   1.000
_cell.length_b   1.000
_cell.length_c   1.000
_cell.angle_alpha   90.00
_cell.angle_beta   90.00
_cell.angle_gamma   90.00
#
_symmetry.space_group_name_H-M   'P 1'
#
loop_
_entity.id
_entity.type
_entity.pdbx_description
1 polymer ?
#
loop_
_entity_poly.entity_id
_entity_poly.type
_entity_poly.pdbx_seq_one_letter_code
_entity_poly.pdbx_strand_id
1 'polypeptide(L)'
;MSLLQLPTQLKKLPLRPFRSALNLLLLLILAWLLAKLSWQLLPSPTSPALMVSSSASIGNVNHEVPQDLNNLTRYALFGEAAPETAAPVAVVTEAPKTQLNAKLTGLVAVPAKPEAGSAIIEQRGTEVTYAVGDNLEGTRAKLHQVLDDRVLLEINGRYETLMLDGVEFTRIAQANAGLGREDNADAYAVEEPIVLAQPIATGFNTPEVQARRDEIMAEPMKFFDYVRVTPVQRDGQLAGYRLMPGKDIAIFQQLGFLEGDLAIEINGVALNDMQQALRVINDIRDATEASVKVERDGEIRDILFSLSQ
;
A
#
# COMPACT_ATOMS: atom_id res chain seq x y z
N MET A 1 5.90 -71.15 -36.43
CA MET A 1 4.82 -72.01 -35.91
C MET A 1 4.91 -72.01 -34.39
N SER A 2 3.77 -72.00 -33.70
CA SER A 2 3.60 -72.28 -32.26
C SER A 2 4.29 -71.36 -31.22
N LEU A 3 3.68 -70.21 -30.93
CA LEU A 3 3.66 -69.61 -29.59
C LEU A 3 2.35 -70.02 -28.89
N LEU A 4 2.13 -71.33 -28.78
CA LEU A 4 0.93 -71.95 -28.20
C LEU A 4 1.28 -72.69 -26.90
N GLN A 5 1.80 -71.98 -25.89
CA GLN A 5 1.97 -72.56 -24.54
C GLN A 5 1.83 -71.52 -23.43
N LEU A 6 0.64 -70.92 -23.27
CA LEU A 6 0.28 -70.23 -22.03
C LEU A 6 -1.20 -70.37 -21.57
N PRO A 7 -1.87 -71.55 -21.62
CA PRO A 7 -3.14 -71.72 -20.91
C PRO A 7 -3.09 -72.83 -19.84
N THR A 8 -2.28 -72.71 -18.79
CA THR A 8 -2.33 -73.68 -17.66
C THR A 8 -2.17 -73.11 -16.26
N GLN A 9 -1.75 -71.85 -16.08
CA GLN A 9 -1.59 -71.27 -14.73
C GLN A 9 -2.85 -70.57 -14.17
N LEU A 10 -3.93 -70.44 -14.95
CA LEU A 10 -5.21 -69.86 -14.48
C LEU A 10 -6.12 -70.85 -13.71
N LYS A 11 -5.76 -72.13 -13.58
CA LYS A 11 -6.62 -73.16 -12.95
C LYS A 11 -6.43 -73.34 -11.44
N LYS A 12 -5.55 -72.58 -10.77
CA LYS A 12 -5.25 -72.74 -9.33
C LYS A 12 -5.48 -71.50 -8.47
N LEU A 13 -6.16 -70.46 -8.97
CA LEU A 13 -6.61 -69.39 -8.08
C LEU A 13 -7.87 -69.84 -7.32
N PRO A 14 -7.88 -69.78 -5.98
CA PRO A 14 -9.09 -70.03 -5.21
C PRO A 14 -10.15 -69.01 -5.65
N LEU A 15 -11.19 -69.50 -6.32
CA LEU A 15 -12.22 -68.65 -6.94
C LEU A 15 -13.00 -67.81 -5.91
N ARG A 16 -13.02 -68.22 -4.63
CA ARG A 16 -13.74 -67.55 -3.54
C ARG A 16 -13.12 -66.20 -3.11
N PRO A 17 -11.83 -66.12 -2.73
CA PRO A 17 -11.20 -64.84 -2.42
C PRO A 17 -11.09 -63.94 -3.66
N PHE A 18 -10.90 -64.50 -4.85
CA PHE A 18 -10.89 -63.71 -6.09
C PHE A 18 -12.23 -63.00 -6.33
N ARG A 19 -13.35 -63.71 -6.15
CA ARG A 19 -14.69 -63.10 -6.23
C ARG A 19 -14.91 -62.03 -5.15
N SER A 20 -14.41 -62.25 -3.94
CA SER A 20 -14.58 -61.29 -2.83
C SER A 20 -13.73 -60.03 -3.06
N ALA A 21 -12.49 -60.20 -3.54
CA ALA A 21 -11.64 -59.08 -3.95
C ALA A 21 -12.22 -58.32 -5.13
N LEU A 22 -12.77 -59.04 -6.13
CA LEU A 22 -13.46 -58.43 -7.26
C LEU A 22 -14.71 -57.64 -6.82
N ASN A 23 -15.50 -58.17 -5.89
CA ASN A 23 -16.66 -57.47 -5.33
C ASN A 23 -16.26 -56.23 -4.52
N LEU A 24 -15.18 -56.31 -3.74
CA LEU A 24 -14.68 -55.18 -2.95
C LEU A 24 -14.11 -54.08 -3.87
N LEU A 25 -13.37 -54.47 -4.91
CA LEU A 25 -12.93 -53.57 -5.98
C LEU A 25 -14.13 -52.89 -6.66
N LEU A 26 -15.15 -53.67 -7.04
CA LEU A 26 -16.39 -53.15 -7.63
C LEU A 26 -17.10 -52.16 -6.71
N LEU A 27 -17.17 -52.44 -5.40
CA LEU A 27 -17.75 -51.52 -4.41
C LEU A 27 -16.96 -50.22 -4.29
N LEU A 28 -15.63 -50.28 -4.27
CA LEU A 28 -14.76 -49.10 -4.24
C LEU A 28 -14.94 -48.23 -5.48
N ILE A 29 -14.97 -48.86 -6.66
CA ILE A 29 -15.22 -48.17 -7.93
C ILE A 29 -16.62 -47.54 -7.94
N LEU A 30 -17.64 -48.26 -7.44
CA LEU A 30 -19.00 -47.75 -7.34
C LEU A 30 -19.07 -46.53 -6.42
N ALA A 31 -18.45 -46.59 -5.24
CA ALA A 31 -18.42 -45.47 -4.29
C ALA A 31 -17.71 -44.24 -4.89
N TRP A 32 -16.59 -44.44 -5.59
CA TRP A 32 -15.88 -43.37 -6.28
C TRP A 32 -16.70 -42.75 -7.42
N LEU A 33 -17.41 -43.58 -8.21
CA LEU A 33 -18.32 -43.11 -9.25
C LEU A 33 -19.49 -42.30 -8.67
N LEU A 34 -20.05 -42.74 -7.52
CA LEU A 34 -21.11 -42.02 -6.83
C LEU A 34 -20.66 -40.66 -6.31
N ALA A 35 -19.43 -40.55 -5.78
CA ALA A 35 -18.86 -39.27 -5.36
C ALA A 35 -18.62 -38.32 -6.56
N LYS A 36 -18.15 -38.87 -7.69
CA LYS A 36 -18.03 -38.07 -8.91
C LYS A 36 -19.39 -37.60 -9.43
N LEU A 37 -20.40 -38.48 -9.36
CA LEU A 37 -21.76 -38.17 -9.76
C LEU A 37 -22.37 -37.12 -8.84
N SER A 38 -22.18 -37.21 -7.52
CA SER A 38 -22.70 -36.19 -6.59
C SER A 38 -22.12 -34.80 -6.86
N TRP A 39 -20.83 -34.72 -7.24
CA TRP A 39 -20.21 -33.46 -7.68
C TRP A 39 -20.77 -32.93 -9.00
N GLN A 40 -21.37 -33.76 -9.85
CA GLN A 40 -22.05 -33.34 -11.09
C GLN A 40 -23.50 -32.92 -10.86
N LEU A 41 -24.16 -33.43 -9.81
CA LEU A 41 -25.52 -33.01 -9.45
C LEU A 41 -25.56 -31.67 -8.72
N LEU A 42 -24.43 -31.22 -8.15
CA LEU A 42 -24.35 -29.89 -7.58
C LEU A 42 -24.31 -28.87 -8.74
N PRO A 43 -25.35 -28.02 -8.90
CA PRO A 43 -25.36 -27.05 -9.97
C PRO A 43 -24.21 -26.06 -9.77
N SER A 44 -23.28 -26.00 -10.73
CA SER A 44 -22.36 -24.86 -10.83
C SER A 44 -23.20 -23.58 -10.96
N PRO A 45 -22.83 -22.47 -10.28
CA PRO A 45 -23.51 -21.20 -10.46
C PRO A 45 -23.51 -20.86 -11.96
N THR A 46 -24.70 -20.92 -12.56
CA THR A 46 -24.87 -20.62 -13.97
C THR A 46 -24.87 -19.11 -14.10
N SER A 47 -23.75 -18.55 -14.55
CA SER A 47 -23.72 -17.17 -15.03
C SER A 47 -24.69 -17.06 -16.21
N PRO A 48 -25.68 -16.16 -16.17
CA PRO A 48 -26.71 -16.09 -17.20
C PRO A 48 -26.07 -15.70 -18.54
N ALA A 49 -26.08 -16.63 -19.49
CA ALA A 49 -25.75 -16.35 -20.88
C ALA A 49 -26.92 -15.55 -21.49
N LEU A 50 -26.69 -14.26 -21.75
CA LEU A 50 -27.65 -13.39 -22.41
C LEU A 50 -27.82 -13.84 -23.87
N MET A 51 -29.00 -14.38 -24.20
CA MET A 51 -29.40 -14.66 -25.56
C MET A 51 -29.80 -13.35 -26.24
N VAL A 52 -29.01 -12.90 -27.23
CA VAL A 52 -29.37 -11.76 -28.06
C VAL A 52 -30.48 -12.19 -29.02
N SER A 53 -31.71 -11.82 -28.71
CA SER A 53 -32.81 -11.86 -29.68
C SER A 53 -32.73 -10.59 -30.53
N SER A 54 -32.42 -10.75 -31.82
CA SER A 54 -32.46 -9.66 -32.79
C SER A 54 -33.90 -9.22 -33.02
N SER A 55 -34.24 -8.01 -32.57
CA SER A 55 -35.51 -7.37 -32.89
C SER A 55 -35.33 -6.36 -34.02
N ALA A 56 -36.19 -6.49 -35.02
CA ALA A 56 -36.32 -5.64 -36.19
C ALA A 56 -36.72 -4.21 -35.81
N SER A 57 -36.40 -3.28 -36.71
CA SER A 57 -36.79 -1.87 -36.65
C SER A 57 -38.32 -1.69 -36.67
N ILE A 58 -38.80 -0.62 -36.03
CA ILE A 58 -39.67 0.45 -36.59
C ILE A 58 -40.39 1.21 -35.47
N GLY A 59 -40.32 2.55 -35.54
CA GLY A 59 -41.48 3.42 -35.36
C GLY A 59 -41.68 4.07 -33.99
N ASN A 60 -41.29 5.33 -33.88
CA ASN A 60 -41.66 6.21 -32.77
C ASN A 60 -43.18 6.36 -32.66
N VAL A 61 -43.76 5.89 -31.55
CA VAL A 61 -45.07 6.35 -31.07
C VAL A 61 -44.98 6.55 -29.57
N ASN A 62 -45.14 7.81 -29.13
CA ASN A 62 -45.25 8.19 -27.73
C ASN A 62 -46.50 7.56 -27.12
N HIS A 63 -46.32 6.68 -26.15
CA HIS A 63 -47.30 6.35 -25.13
C HIS A 63 -46.62 6.49 -23.77
N GLU A 64 -47.13 7.40 -22.95
CA GLU A 64 -46.80 7.49 -21.52
C GLU A 64 -47.32 6.23 -20.82
N VAL A 65 -46.44 5.23 -20.71
CA VAL A 65 -46.54 4.20 -19.68
C VAL A 65 -45.77 4.74 -18.48
N PRO A 66 -46.30 4.68 -17.25
CA PRO A 66 -45.51 4.97 -16.06
C PRO A 66 -44.45 3.88 -15.95
N GLN A 67 -43.31 4.10 -16.60
CA GLN A 67 -42.17 3.22 -16.54
C GLN A 67 -41.53 3.46 -15.17
N ASP A 68 -41.78 2.51 -14.27
CA ASP A 68 -41.04 2.36 -13.03
C ASP A 68 -39.58 2.06 -13.39
N LEU A 69 -38.84 3.14 -13.71
CA LEU A 69 -37.42 3.15 -14.07
C LEU A 69 -36.56 2.54 -12.95
N ASN A 70 -37.11 2.42 -11.74
CA ASN A 70 -36.49 1.77 -10.61
C ASN A 70 -36.42 0.24 -10.76
N ASN A 71 -37.27 -0.36 -11.60
CA ASN A 71 -37.13 -1.78 -11.97
C ASN A 71 -36.07 -1.95 -13.06
N LEU A 72 -35.93 -1.00 -13.99
CA LEU A 72 -34.91 -1.04 -15.05
C LEU A 72 -33.48 -0.92 -14.49
N THR A 73 -33.28 -0.14 -13.43
CA THR A 73 -31.97 -0.03 -12.75
C THR A 73 -31.56 -1.32 -12.03
N ARG A 74 -32.50 -2.16 -11.57
CA ARG A 74 -32.20 -3.46 -10.93
C ARG A 74 -31.71 -4.53 -11.89
N TYR A 75 -32.04 -4.39 -13.18
CA TYR A 75 -31.61 -5.35 -14.20
C TYR A 75 -30.20 -5.07 -14.72
N ALA A 76 -29.53 -4.02 -14.21
CA ALA A 76 -28.14 -3.71 -14.50
C ALA A 76 -27.82 -3.83 -16.00
N LEU A 77 -28.68 -3.24 -16.84
CA LEU A 77 -28.73 -3.48 -18.29
C LEU A 77 -27.45 -3.08 -19.04
N PHE A 78 -26.56 -2.33 -18.36
CA PHE A 78 -25.26 -1.88 -18.85
C PHE A 78 -24.10 -2.47 -18.04
N GLY A 79 -24.37 -3.50 -17.23
CA GLY A 79 -23.51 -4.00 -16.17
C GLY A 79 -23.84 -3.34 -14.84
N GLU A 80 -23.71 -4.08 -13.73
CA GLU A 80 -23.51 -3.45 -12.43
C GLU A 80 -22.12 -2.84 -12.52
N ALA A 81 -21.95 -1.58 -12.08
CA ALA A 81 -20.62 -1.16 -11.68
C ALA A 81 -20.13 -2.25 -10.75
N ALA A 82 -18.97 -2.85 -11.04
CA ALA A 82 -18.32 -3.72 -10.07
C ALA A 82 -18.46 -2.97 -8.74
N PRO A 83 -18.88 -3.63 -7.63
CA PRO A 83 -18.75 -2.98 -6.34
C PRO A 83 -17.33 -2.43 -6.38
N GLU A 84 -17.20 -1.10 -6.30
CA GLU A 84 -15.90 -0.50 -6.03
C GLU A 84 -15.35 -1.43 -4.97
N THR A 85 -14.29 -2.18 -5.31
CA THR A 85 -13.61 -3.05 -4.37
C THR A 85 -13.51 -2.18 -3.15
N ALA A 86 -14.34 -2.44 -2.13
CA ALA A 86 -14.66 -1.42 -1.14
C ALA A 86 -13.31 -0.91 -0.72
N ALA A 87 -13.01 0.35 -1.08
CA ALA A 87 -11.65 0.87 -1.08
C ALA A 87 -11.07 0.40 0.23
N PRO A 88 -10.01 -0.44 0.20
CA PRO A 88 -9.67 -1.36 1.29
C PRO A 88 -9.86 -0.58 2.57
N VAL A 89 -10.89 -0.92 3.36
CA VAL A 89 -11.38 -0.10 4.48
C VAL A 89 -10.15 0.47 5.11
N ALA A 90 -9.92 1.78 4.93
CA ALA A 90 -8.63 2.38 5.17
C ALA A 90 -8.26 1.99 6.59
N VAL A 91 -7.38 0.99 6.71
CA VAL A 91 -6.91 0.51 7.99
C VAL A 91 -6.21 1.74 8.49
N VAL A 92 -6.81 2.39 9.49
CA VAL A 92 -6.30 3.62 10.08
C VAL A 92 -4.96 3.25 10.70
N THR A 93 -3.93 3.32 9.87
CA THR A 93 -2.55 2.89 10.11
C THR A 93 -1.72 4.04 10.66
N GLU A 94 -2.29 5.24 10.69
CA GLU A 94 -1.67 6.45 11.21
C GLU A 94 -2.16 6.71 12.64
N ALA A 95 -1.52 6.04 13.58
CA ALA A 95 -1.62 6.33 15.00
C ALA A 95 -0.31 6.99 15.48
N PRO A 96 -0.36 8.06 16.29
CA PRO A 96 0.84 8.69 16.83
C PRO A 96 1.67 7.68 17.65
N LYS A 97 3.00 7.89 17.73
CA LYS A 97 3.87 7.04 18.54
C LYS A 97 3.36 6.99 19.99
N THR A 98 3.32 5.78 20.55
CA THR A 98 2.85 5.60 21.93
C THR A 98 3.79 6.25 22.93
N GLN A 99 3.21 6.84 23.96
CA GLN A 99 3.95 7.36 25.13
C GLN A 99 4.10 6.30 26.23
N LEU A 100 3.63 5.08 25.98
CA LEU A 100 3.72 4.00 26.94
C LEU A 100 5.19 3.58 27.13
N ASN A 101 5.61 3.42 28.39
CA ASN A 101 6.92 2.87 28.76
C ASN A 101 6.93 1.35 28.55
N ALA A 102 6.77 0.92 27.30
CA ALA A 102 6.77 -0.46 26.85
C ALA A 102 7.65 -0.59 25.62
N LYS A 103 8.17 -1.79 25.38
CA LYS A 103 9.10 -2.08 24.30
C LYS A 103 8.63 -3.33 23.57
N LEU A 104 8.45 -3.23 22.24
CA LEU A 104 8.05 -4.38 21.43
C LEU A 104 9.31 -5.19 21.06
N THR A 105 9.48 -6.38 21.62
CA THR A 105 10.66 -7.22 21.37
C THR A 105 10.43 -8.29 20.31
N GLY A 106 9.18 -8.60 19.97
CA GLY A 106 8.86 -9.50 18.86
C GLY A 106 7.42 -9.35 18.37
N LEU A 107 7.16 -9.70 17.12
CA LEU A 107 5.82 -9.70 16.53
C LEU A 107 5.66 -10.82 15.50
N VAL A 108 4.42 -11.26 15.30
CA VAL A 108 4.01 -12.19 14.25
C VAL A 108 2.78 -11.58 13.57
N ALA A 109 2.99 -10.98 12.40
CA ALA A 109 1.93 -10.42 11.57
C ALA A 109 1.35 -11.47 10.62
N VAL A 110 0.05 -11.35 10.31
CA VAL A 110 -0.62 -12.15 9.28
C VAL A 110 -1.06 -11.19 8.17
N PRO A 111 -0.38 -11.16 7.01
CA PRO A 111 -0.54 -10.11 5.99
C PRO A 111 -1.98 -9.89 5.49
N ALA A 112 -2.81 -10.94 5.48
CA ALA A 112 -4.19 -10.87 5.02
C ALA A 112 -5.21 -10.60 6.14
N LYS A 113 -4.80 -10.70 7.41
CA LYS A 113 -5.67 -10.59 8.60
C LYS A 113 -4.85 -10.04 9.78
N PRO A 114 -4.61 -8.74 9.82
CA PRO A 114 -3.77 -8.14 10.84
C PRO A 114 -4.41 -8.22 12.25
N GLU A 115 -5.72 -8.51 12.34
CA GLU A 115 -6.37 -8.90 13.61
C GLU A 115 -6.02 -10.31 14.12
N ALA A 116 -5.28 -11.13 13.37
CA ALA A 116 -4.88 -12.48 13.76
C ALA A 116 -3.41 -12.58 14.22
N GLY A 117 -2.74 -11.44 14.41
CA GLY A 117 -1.33 -11.42 14.82
C GLY A 117 -1.10 -11.56 16.33
N SER A 118 0.17 -11.64 16.72
CA SER A 118 0.59 -11.68 18.13
C SER A 118 1.88 -10.87 18.34
N ALA A 119 2.08 -10.35 19.54
CA ALA A 119 3.19 -9.48 19.89
C ALA A 119 3.81 -9.85 21.24
N ILE A 120 5.13 -9.74 21.36
CA ILE A 120 5.87 -9.87 22.62
C ILE A 120 6.25 -8.47 23.06
N ILE A 121 5.69 -8.05 24.19
CA ILE A 121 5.85 -6.70 24.71
C ILE A 121 6.55 -6.79 26.07
N GLU A 122 7.71 -6.17 26.16
CA GLU A 122 8.42 -5.95 27.42
C GLU A 122 7.86 -4.71 28.11
N GLN A 123 7.48 -4.88 29.37
CA GLN A 123 7.08 -3.76 30.23
C GLN A 123 7.75 -3.90 31.60
N ARG A 124 8.49 -2.87 32.01
CA ARG A 124 9.22 -2.83 33.30
C ARG A 124 10.12 -4.06 33.51
N GLY A 125 10.77 -4.55 32.45
CA GLY A 125 11.66 -5.71 32.50
C GLY A 125 10.99 -7.08 32.51
N THR A 126 9.66 -7.16 32.28
CA THR A 126 8.94 -8.42 32.09
C THR A 126 8.39 -8.50 30.67
N GLU A 127 8.73 -9.56 29.94
CA GLU A 127 8.20 -9.84 28.60
C GLU A 127 6.95 -10.73 28.68
N VAL A 128 5.89 -10.32 28.00
CA VAL A 128 4.64 -11.07 27.91
C VAL A 128 4.16 -11.10 26.47
N THR A 129 3.60 -12.24 26.05
CA THR A 129 3.00 -12.42 24.73
C THR A 129 1.52 -12.06 24.78
N TYR A 130 1.08 -11.18 23.88
CA TYR A 130 -0.29 -10.72 23.73
C TYR A 130 -0.83 -11.08 22.34
N ALA A 131 -2.07 -11.55 22.28
CA ALA A 131 -2.84 -11.66 21.05
C ALA A 131 -3.63 -10.38 20.78
N VAL A 132 -4.00 -10.14 19.52
CA VAL A 132 -4.90 -9.03 19.19
C VAL A 132 -6.20 -9.16 19.99
N GLY A 133 -6.57 -8.09 20.67
CA GLY A 133 -7.70 -8.04 21.60
C GLY A 133 -7.31 -8.07 23.07
N ASP A 134 -6.07 -8.45 23.41
CA ASP A 134 -5.63 -8.56 24.80
C ASP A 134 -5.28 -7.20 25.42
N ASN A 135 -5.47 -7.10 26.73
CA ASN A 135 -5.07 -5.93 27.52
C ASN A 135 -3.63 -6.09 28.03
N LEU A 136 -2.80 -5.06 27.84
CA LEU A 136 -1.43 -5.04 28.35
C LEU A 136 -1.44 -4.93 29.88
N GLU A 137 -0.77 -5.88 30.54
CA GLU A 137 -0.76 -5.95 32.01
C GLU A 137 -0.19 -4.67 32.62
N GLY A 138 -0.86 -4.16 33.67
CA GLY A 138 -0.42 -2.94 34.36
C GLY A 138 -0.68 -1.63 33.60
N THR A 139 -1.41 -1.67 32.48
CA THR A 139 -1.82 -0.48 31.73
C THR A 139 -3.30 -0.56 31.33
N ARG A 140 -3.81 0.50 30.71
CA ARG A 140 -5.13 0.52 30.07
C ARG A 140 -5.04 0.31 28.55
N ALA A 141 -3.87 -0.04 28.05
CA ALA A 141 -3.65 -0.26 26.62
C ALA A 141 -4.18 -1.63 26.23
N LYS A 142 -4.84 -1.71 25.07
CA LYS A 142 -5.31 -2.95 24.46
C LYS A 142 -4.64 -3.14 23.12
N LEU A 143 -4.17 -4.35 22.81
CA LEU A 143 -3.59 -4.65 21.52
C LEU A 143 -4.70 -4.65 20.45
N HIS A 144 -4.67 -3.68 19.54
CA HIS A 144 -5.70 -3.53 18.51
C HIS A 144 -5.32 -4.26 17.22
N GLN A 145 -4.06 -4.16 16.81
CA GLN A 145 -3.60 -4.72 15.54
C GLN A 145 -2.09 -4.97 15.57
N VAL A 146 -1.66 -6.02 14.86
CA VAL A 146 -0.23 -6.32 14.64
C VAL A 146 0.08 -6.16 13.16
N LEU A 147 1.05 -5.30 12.86
CA LEU A 147 1.57 -5.03 11.52
C LEU A 147 3.02 -5.53 11.44
N ASP A 148 3.61 -5.44 10.25
CA ASP A 148 4.93 -6.04 9.95
C ASP A 148 6.09 -5.42 10.76
N ASP A 149 5.99 -4.15 11.15
CA ASP A 149 7.05 -3.39 11.84
C ASP A 149 6.61 -2.79 13.19
N ARG A 150 5.31 -2.90 13.51
CA ARG A 150 4.68 -2.17 14.61
C ARG A 150 3.42 -2.85 15.12
N VAL A 151 2.99 -2.46 16.31
CA VAL A 151 1.65 -2.78 16.83
C VAL A 151 0.87 -1.51 17.09
N LEU A 152 -0.44 -1.56 16.83
CA LEU A 152 -1.37 -0.52 17.24
C LEU A 152 -1.99 -0.91 18.58
N LEU A 153 -1.89 0.01 19.52
CA LEU A 153 -2.45 -0.08 20.85
C LEU A 153 -3.63 0.88 20.96
N GLU A 154 -4.73 0.44 21.52
CA GLU A 154 -5.87 1.28 21.86
C GLU A 154 -5.75 1.71 23.33
N ILE A 155 -5.65 3.01 23.58
CA ILE A 155 -5.51 3.62 24.91
C ILE A 155 -6.60 4.69 25.05
N ASN A 156 -7.55 4.46 25.95
CA ASN A 156 -8.70 5.36 26.18
C ASN A 156 -9.49 5.69 24.89
N GLY A 157 -9.64 4.73 23.98
CA GLY A 157 -10.34 4.90 22.71
C GLY A 157 -9.54 5.62 21.62
N ARG A 158 -8.25 5.88 21.84
CA ARG A 158 -7.32 6.39 20.82
C ARG A 158 -6.33 5.31 20.43
N TYR A 159 -5.99 5.24 19.15
CA TYR A 159 -4.91 4.37 18.68
C TYR A 159 -3.56 5.06 18.85
N GLU A 160 -2.58 4.31 19.32
CA GLU A 160 -1.18 4.69 19.43
C GLU A 160 -0.29 3.57 18.89
N THR A 161 0.87 3.93 18.37
CA THR A 161 1.75 2.98 17.68
C THR A 161 2.98 2.66 18.52
N LEU A 162 3.26 1.38 18.75
CA LEU A 162 4.51 0.88 19.34
C LEU A 162 5.35 0.19 18.27
N MET A 163 6.54 0.75 17.96
CA MET A 163 7.49 0.17 16.99
C MET A 163 8.22 -1.03 17.57
N LEU A 164 8.60 -1.97 16.69
CA LEU A 164 9.53 -3.05 17.03
C LEU A 164 10.90 -2.47 17.42
N ASP A 165 11.49 -3.02 18.49
CA ASP A 165 12.82 -2.61 18.93
C ASP A 165 13.87 -2.80 17.82
N GLY A 166 14.71 -1.80 17.63
CA GLY A 166 15.66 -1.75 16.51
C GLY A 166 15.07 -1.31 15.16
N VAL A 167 13.76 -1.05 15.08
CA VAL A 167 13.12 -0.36 13.94
C VAL A 167 12.82 1.08 14.36
N GLU A 168 13.66 2.02 13.93
CA GLU A 168 13.45 3.44 14.18
C GLU A 168 12.14 3.92 13.53
N PHE A 169 11.37 4.76 14.23
CA PHE A 169 10.16 5.42 13.74
C PHE A 169 10.52 6.40 12.62
N THR A 170 10.88 5.89 11.45
CA THR A 170 11.30 6.69 10.31
C THR A 170 10.19 6.62 9.27
N ARG A 171 9.34 7.65 9.26
CA ARG A 171 8.69 8.23 8.06
C ARG A 171 7.84 7.35 7.11
N ILE A 172 7.67 6.04 7.35
CA ILE A 172 6.83 5.18 6.48
C ILE A 172 5.33 5.50 6.65
N ALA A 173 4.92 6.06 7.79
CA ALA A 173 3.53 6.48 8.03
C ALA A 173 3.12 7.73 7.22
N GLN A 174 4.05 8.56 6.72
CA GLN A 174 3.70 9.72 5.88
C GLN A 174 3.72 9.41 4.38
N ALA A 175 4.40 8.33 3.96
CA ALA A 175 4.46 7.94 2.55
C ALA A 175 3.14 7.35 2.01
N ASN A 176 2.28 6.82 2.90
CA ASN A 176 0.95 6.32 2.54
C ASN A 176 -0.18 7.34 2.74
N ALA A 177 0.08 8.47 3.42
CA ALA A 177 -0.88 9.53 3.70
C ALA A 177 -1.35 10.30 2.45
N GLY A 178 -0.61 10.18 1.34
CA GLY A 178 -0.81 10.99 0.13
C GLY A 178 -1.79 10.44 -0.92
N LEU A 179 -2.35 9.24 -0.74
CA LEU A 179 -3.06 8.53 -1.82
C LEU A 179 -4.51 8.10 -1.50
N GLY A 180 -5.16 8.66 -0.48
CA GLY A 180 -6.49 8.15 -0.07
C GLY A 180 -7.48 9.12 0.55
N ARG A 181 -7.37 10.45 0.34
CA ARG A 181 -8.30 11.41 0.96
C ARG A 181 -9.31 11.96 -0.05
N GLU A 182 -10.42 11.25 -0.23
CA GLU A 182 -11.68 11.86 -0.69
C GLU A 182 -12.62 12.02 0.53
N ASP A 183 -12.99 13.27 0.75
CA ASP A 183 -14.17 13.79 1.45
C ASP A 183 -14.56 13.20 2.82
N ASN A 184 -14.18 13.92 3.88
CA ASN A 184 -15.09 14.24 4.98
C ASN A 184 -14.61 15.50 5.71
N ALA A 185 -15.38 16.58 5.56
CA ALA A 185 -15.33 17.75 6.40
C ALA A 185 -15.87 17.39 7.79
N ASP A 186 -15.37 18.07 8.82
CA ASP A 186 -15.81 18.02 10.23
C ASP A 186 -15.17 16.95 11.14
N ALA A 187 -13.87 17.12 11.44
CA ALA A 187 -13.34 16.77 12.76
C ALA A 187 -12.02 17.52 13.07
N TYR A 188 -12.14 18.56 13.90
CA TYR A 188 -11.10 19.23 14.70
C TYR A 188 -9.69 19.31 14.10
N ALA A 189 -9.45 20.42 13.40
CA ALA A 189 -8.11 20.94 13.15
C ALA A 189 -7.39 21.16 14.49
N VAL A 190 -6.37 20.34 14.76
CA VAL A 190 -5.16 20.91 15.33
C VAL A 190 -4.57 21.69 14.17
N GLU A 191 -4.65 23.00 14.25
CA GLU A 191 -3.92 23.92 13.38
C GLU A 191 -2.43 23.73 13.65
N GLU A 192 -1.83 22.64 13.17
CA GLU A 192 -0.50 22.80 12.60
C GLU A 192 -0.71 23.70 11.37
N PRO A 193 0.07 24.78 11.22
CA PRO A 193 0.05 25.48 9.96
C PRO A 193 0.51 24.45 8.95
N ILE A 194 -0.43 23.89 8.19
CA ILE A 194 -0.17 23.49 6.82
C ILE A 194 0.32 24.80 6.22
N VAL A 195 1.64 25.01 6.26
CA VAL A 195 2.29 25.82 5.26
C VAL A 195 2.01 25.01 4.02
N LEU A 196 0.84 25.29 3.42
CA LEU A 196 0.49 24.91 2.06
C LEU A 196 1.81 25.03 1.34
N ALA A 197 2.30 23.91 0.76
CA ALA A 197 3.41 23.97 -0.17
C ALA A 197 3.11 25.18 -1.02
N GLN A 198 3.84 26.28 -0.79
CA GLN A 198 3.49 27.52 -1.44
C GLN A 198 3.69 27.14 -2.89
N PRO A 199 2.65 27.17 -3.74
CA PRO A 199 2.94 27.05 -5.13
C PRO A 199 3.73 28.33 -5.40
N ILE A 200 5.05 28.23 -5.48
CA ILE A 200 5.87 29.30 -6.06
C ILE A 200 5.67 29.21 -7.57
N ALA A 201 4.41 29.12 -8.00
CA ALA A 201 3.96 29.18 -9.36
C ALA A 201 3.29 30.53 -9.55
N THR A 202 4.00 31.61 -9.22
CA THR A 202 3.66 32.95 -9.73
C THR A 202 4.90 33.79 -10.09
N GLY A 203 6.11 33.23 -10.00
CA GLY A 203 7.37 33.92 -10.33
C GLY A 203 8.04 33.53 -11.66
N PHE A 204 7.52 32.54 -12.40
CA PHE A 204 8.24 31.95 -13.55
C PHE A 204 8.21 32.77 -14.85
N ASN A 205 7.81 34.05 -14.83
CA ASN A 205 7.48 34.80 -16.04
C ASN A 205 8.47 35.92 -16.40
N THR A 206 9.64 35.99 -15.77
CA THR A 206 10.73 36.84 -16.27
C THR A 206 11.60 36.06 -17.25
N PRO A 207 11.89 36.60 -18.46
CA PRO A 207 12.69 35.91 -19.49
C PRO A 207 14.06 35.41 -18.98
N GLU A 208 14.65 36.13 -18.02
CA GLU A 208 15.93 35.79 -17.41
C GLU A 208 15.88 34.54 -16.53
N VAL A 209 14.75 34.32 -15.85
CA VAL A 209 14.53 33.15 -14.98
C VAL A 209 14.24 31.91 -15.82
N GLN A 210 13.51 32.09 -16.93
CA GLN A 210 13.28 31.00 -17.89
C GLN A 210 14.60 30.55 -18.53
N ALA A 211 15.44 31.48 -19.00
CA ALA A 211 16.72 31.13 -19.59
C ALA A 211 17.67 30.39 -18.61
N ARG A 212 17.70 30.81 -17.33
CA ARG A 212 18.51 30.14 -16.29
C ARG A 212 17.92 28.78 -15.88
N ARG A 213 16.58 28.66 -15.86
CA ARG A 213 15.91 27.36 -15.69
C ARG A 213 16.26 26.42 -16.84
N ASP A 214 16.14 26.86 -18.08
CA ASP A 214 16.46 26.06 -19.28
C ASP A 214 17.94 25.63 -19.28
N GLU A 215 18.84 26.49 -18.78
CA GLU A 215 20.25 26.15 -18.60
C GLU A 215 20.48 25.07 -17.53
N ILE A 216 19.79 25.15 -16.37
CA ILE A 216 19.83 24.11 -15.35
C ILE A 216 19.28 22.78 -15.91
N MET A 217 18.27 22.83 -16.79
CA MET A 217 17.73 21.64 -17.46
C MET A 217 18.70 21.05 -18.48
N ALA A 218 19.35 21.88 -19.29
CA ALA A 218 20.34 21.44 -20.26
C ALA A 218 21.58 20.82 -19.58
N GLU A 219 21.96 21.37 -18.42
CA GLU A 219 23.12 20.92 -17.66
C GLU A 219 22.77 20.84 -16.16
N PRO A 220 22.22 19.71 -15.68
CA PRO A 220 21.80 19.55 -14.28
C PRO A 220 22.92 19.78 -13.24
N MET A 221 24.19 19.62 -13.65
CA MET A 221 25.34 19.93 -12.79
C MET A 221 25.48 21.43 -12.51
N LYS A 222 24.91 22.31 -13.34
CA LYS A 222 24.85 23.76 -13.08
C LYS A 222 23.89 24.11 -11.95
N PHE A 223 23.04 23.19 -11.48
CA PHE A 223 22.28 23.38 -10.24
C PHE A 223 23.20 23.75 -9.06
N PHE A 224 24.39 23.16 -8.99
CA PHE A 224 25.37 23.45 -7.94
C PHE A 224 26.01 24.85 -8.04
N ASP A 225 25.85 25.56 -9.16
CA ASP A 225 26.21 26.98 -9.24
C ASP A 225 25.21 27.87 -8.47
N TYR A 226 23.98 27.39 -8.30
CA TYR A 226 22.86 28.12 -7.70
C TYR A 226 22.55 27.67 -6.27
N VAL A 227 22.84 26.40 -5.95
CA VAL A 227 22.63 25.81 -4.61
C VAL A 227 23.93 25.17 -4.14
N ARG A 228 24.51 25.70 -3.06
CA ARG A 228 25.63 25.07 -2.38
C ARG A 228 25.11 24.09 -1.34
N VAL A 229 25.66 22.89 -1.35
CA VAL A 229 25.31 21.82 -0.40
C VAL A 229 26.48 21.52 0.52
N THR A 230 26.20 21.30 1.80
CA THR A 230 27.21 20.89 2.78
C THR A 230 26.66 19.77 3.67
N PRO A 231 27.34 18.63 3.82
CA PRO A 231 26.85 17.54 4.63
C PRO A 231 26.77 17.96 6.11
N VAL A 232 25.66 17.61 6.77
CA VAL A 232 25.46 17.83 8.20
C VAL A 232 25.35 16.49 8.89
N GLN A 233 26.11 16.29 9.95
CA GLN A 233 26.03 15.08 10.77
C GLN A 233 25.33 15.36 12.10
N ARG A 234 24.54 14.39 12.57
CA ARG A 234 23.97 14.33 13.93
C ARG A 234 24.33 12.96 14.50
N ASP A 235 24.84 12.93 15.73
CA ASP A 235 25.21 11.70 16.43
C ASP A 235 26.18 10.77 15.65
N GLY A 236 27.07 11.38 14.86
CA GLY A 236 28.04 10.66 14.03
C GLY A 236 27.47 10.03 12.76
N GLN A 237 26.20 10.29 12.44
CA GLN A 237 25.52 9.84 11.22
C GLN A 237 25.18 11.03 10.32
N LEU A 238 25.13 10.81 9.00
CA LEU A 238 24.73 11.85 8.05
C LEU A 238 23.24 12.16 8.22
N ALA A 239 22.90 13.36 8.66
CA ALA A 239 21.53 13.80 8.85
C ALA A 239 20.91 14.36 7.57
N GLY A 240 21.74 14.89 6.67
CA GLY A 240 21.31 15.46 5.39
C GLY A 240 22.30 16.50 4.86
N TYR A 241 21.82 17.39 4.00
CA TYR A 241 22.64 18.41 3.34
C TYR A 241 22.08 19.80 3.60
N ARG A 242 22.90 20.67 4.21
CA ARG A 242 22.58 22.08 4.40
C ARG A 242 22.64 22.81 3.07
N LEU A 243 21.57 23.53 2.76
CA LEU A 243 21.42 24.32 1.55
C LEU A 243 21.83 25.77 1.83
N MET A 244 22.67 26.31 0.95
CA MET A 244 23.10 27.70 0.97
C MET A 244 22.98 28.30 -0.44
N PRO A 245 22.69 29.60 -0.57
CA PRO A 245 22.62 30.25 -1.86
C PRO A 245 23.97 30.21 -2.59
N GLY A 246 23.90 30.00 -3.91
CA GLY A 246 25.03 30.03 -4.83
C GLY A 246 25.28 31.42 -5.41
N LYS A 247 25.63 31.46 -6.71
CA LYS A 247 25.91 32.71 -7.45
C LYS A 247 24.66 33.59 -7.61
N ASP A 248 23.48 32.97 -7.66
CA ASP A 248 22.20 33.67 -7.80
C ASP A 248 21.25 33.32 -6.64
N ILE A 249 21.13 34.28 -5.72
CA ILE A 249 20.26 34.18 -4.55
C ILE A 249 18.78 34.19 -4.97
N ALA A 250 18.44 34.85 -6.07
CA ALA A 250 17.05 34.98 -6.52
C ALA A 250 16.49 33.61 -6.94
N ILE A 251 17.27 32.81 -7.67
CA ILE A 251 16.88 31.43 -8.05
C ILE A 251 16.71 30.57 -6.80
N PHE A 252 17.65 30.64 -5.85
CA PHE A 252 17.59 29.87 -4.62
C PHE A 252 16.29 30.13 -3.84
N GLN A 253 15.90 31.40 -3.69
CA GLN A 253 14.66 31.79 -3.02
C GLN A 253 13.41 31.45 -3.85
N GLN A 254 13.48 31.57 -5.18
CA GLN A 254 12.39 31.22 -6.09
C GLN A 254 12.09 29.71 -6.11
N LEU A 255 13.10 28.87 -5.87
CA LEU A 255 12.90 27.44 -5.65
C LEU A 255 12.21 27.15 -4.31
N GLY A 256 12.07 28.13 -3.42
CA GLY A 256 11.42 28.00 -2.11
C GLY A 256 12.36 27.66 -0.98
N PHE A 257 13.66 27.58 -1.27
CA PHE A 257 14.68 27.35 -0.26
C PHE A 257 14.98 28.63 0.52
N LEU A 258 15.28 28.45 1.80
CA LEU A 258 15.86 29.47 2.66
C LEU A 258 17.26 29.05 3.07
N GLU A 259 18.09 30.06 3.35
CA GLU A 259 19.45 29.81 3.79
C GLU A 259 19.42 29.04 5.11
N GLY A 260 20.15 27.93 5.16
CA GLY A 260 20.21 27.09 6.35
C GLY A 260 19.20 25.95 6.37
N ASP A 261 18.32 25.83 5.37
CA ASP A 261 17.49 24.65 5.16
C ASP A 261 18.35 23.38 5.16
N LEU A 262 17.89 22.34 5.84
CA LEU A 262 18.52 21.03 5.84
C LEU A 262 17.71 20.08 4.95
N ALA A 263 18.20 19.79 3.75
CA ALA A 263 17.59 18.80 2.87
C ALA A 263 17.80 17.39 3.44
N ILE A 264 16.70 16.67 3.65
CA ILE A 264 16.69 15.32 4.24
C ILE A 264 16.09 14.27 3.32
N GLU A 265 15.37 14.67 2.26
CA GLU A 265 14.75 13.76 1.29
C GLU A 265 14.59 14.45 -0.07
N ILE A 266 14.74 13.69 -1.15
CA ILE A 266 14.43 14.14 -2.51
C ILE A 266 13.66 13.01 -3.22
N ASN A 267 12.49 13.32 -3.77
CA ASN A 267 11.62 12.36 -4.48
C ASN A 267 11.37 11.06 -3.67
N GLY A 268 11.19 11.18 -2.35
CA GLY A 268 10.98 10.03 -1.46
C GLY A 268 12.26 9.31 -1.03
N VAL A 269 13.43 9.68 -1.55
CA VAL A 269 14.72 9.07 -1.20
C VAL A 269 15.42 9.86 -0.11
N ALA A 270 15.73 9.20 1.01
CA ALA A 270 16.42 9.81 2.14
C ALA A 270 17.86 10.21 1.77
N LEU A 271 18.29 11.37 2.24
CA LEU A 271 19.64 11.91 2.00
C LEU A 271 20.64 11.59 3.14
N ASN A 272 20.38 10.54 3.92
CA ASN A 272 21.25 10.08 5.00
C ASN A 272 22.36 9.11 4.51
N ASP A 273 22.38 8.79 3.22
CA ASP A 273 23.42 8.01 2.57
C ASP A 273 23.96 8.74 1.33
N MET A 274 25.29 8.90 1.26
CA MET A 274 25.94 9.66 0.18
C MET A 274 25.82 8.97 -1.19
N GLN A 275 25.82 7.64 -1.24
CA GLN A 275 25.65 6.91 -2.51
C GLN A 275 24.23 7.04 -3.03
N GLN A 276 23.24 7.02 -2.14
CA GLN A 276 21.84 7.26 -2.50
C GLN A 276 21.63 8.68 -3.01
N ALA A 277 22.18 9.69 -2.31
CA ALA A 277 22.10 11.09 -2.75
C ALA A 277 22.65 11.29 -4.17
N LEU A 278 23.77 10.64 -4.52
CA LEU A 278 24.33 10.70 -5.87
C LEU A 278 23.46 10.03 -6.94
N ARG A 279 22.71 8.98 -6.60
CA ARG A 279 21.76 8.36 -7.53
C ARG A 279 20.60 9.29 -7.83
N VAL A 280 20.03 9.89 -6.79
CA VAL A 280 18.88 10.80 -6.93
C VAL A 280 19.22 12.01 -7.81
N ILE A 281 20.43 12.54 -7.71
CA ILE A 281 20.90 13.62 -8.60
C ILE A 281 20.89 13.19 -10.07
N ASN A 282 21.22 11.92 -10.37
CA ASN A 282 21.14 11.41 -11.74
C ASN A 282 19.69 11.22 -12.19
N ASP A 283 18.82 10.73 -11.30
CA ASP A 283 17.40 10.49 -11.61
C ASP A 283 16.64 11.80 -11.86
N ILE A 284 16.98 12.89 -11.15
CA ILE A 284 16.42 14.23 -11.36
C ILE A 284 16.68 14.75 -12.78
N ARG A 285 17.77 14.33 -13.43
CA ARG A 285 18.14 14.80 -14.78
C ARG A 285 17.07 14.47 -15.82
N ASP A 286 16.37 13.35 -15.63
CA ASP A 286 15.35 12.85 -16.54
C ASP A 286 13.93 13.13 -16.04
N ALA A 287 13.80 13.80 -14.87
CA ALA A 287 12.52 14.07 -14.24
C ALA A 287 11.90 15.41 -14.69
N THR A 288 10.58 15.44 -14.80
CA THR A 288 9.80 16.66 -15.13
C THR A 288 9.42 17.47 -13.89
N GLU A 289 9.49 16.86 -12.71
CA GLU A 289 9.21 17.45 -11.41
C GLU A 289 10.15 16.86 -10.34
N ALA A 290 10.41 17.63 -9.30
CA ALA A 290 11.07 17.13 -8.10
C ALA A 290 10.48 17.73 -6.83
N SER A 291 10.43 16.91 -5.79
CA SER A 291 10.03 17.27 -4.45
C SER A 291 11.22 17.12 -3.50
N VAL A 292 11.49 18.15 -2.70
CA VAL A 292 12.55 18.17 -1.70
C VAL A 292 11.95 18.42 -0.33
N LYS A 293 12.19 17.50 0.60
CA LYS A 293 11.83 17.65 2.01
C LYS A 293 12.99 18.31 2.75
N VAL A 294 12.72 19.45 3.37
CA VAL A 294 13.70 20.21 4.16
C VAL A 294 13.25 20.34 5.61
N GLU A 295 14.22 20.33 6.52
CA GLU A 295 14.03 20.77 7.90
C GLU A 295 14.43 22.25 8.00
N ARG A 296 13.48 23.10 8.38
CA ARG A 296 13.63 24.55 8.54
C ARG A 296 13.18 24.93 9.93
N ASP A 297 14.10 25.48 10.73
CA ASP A 297 13.83 25.87 12.12
C ASP A 297 13.25 24.72 12.99
N GLY A 298 13.56 23.47 12.65
CA GLY A 298 13.05 22.27 13.31
C GLY A 298 11.71 21.75 12.77
N GLU A 299 11.09 22.47 11.81
CA GLU A 299 9.87 22.04 11.12
C GLU A 299 10.20 21.38 9.78
N ILE A 300 9.40 20.38 9.38
CA ILE A 300 9.53 19.74 8.08
C ILE A 300 8.69 20.49 7.04
N ARG A 301 9.27 20.78 5.89
CA ARG A 301 8.61 21.43 4.75
C ARG A 301 8.89 20.68 3.46
N ASP A 302 7.86 20.48 2.66
CA ASP A 302 7.98 19.92 1.32
C ASP A 302 7.98 21.06 0.29
N ILE A 303 8.97 21.03 -0.59
CA ILE A 303 9.20 22.02 -1.63
C ILE A 303 9.10 21.30 -2.98
N LEU A 304 8.07 21.60 -3.75
CA LEU A 304 7.84 21.05 -5.08
C LEU A 304 8.27 22.05 -6.15
N PHE A 305 9.03 21.59 -7.13
CA PHE A 305 9.37 22.38 -8.31
C PHE A 305 9.25 21.56 -9.59
N SER A 306 8.71 22.19 -10.62
CA SER A 306 8.68 21.66 -11.99
C SER A 306 10.05 21.89 -12.62
N LEU A 307 10.62 20.83 -13.17
CA LEU A 307 11.87 20.82 -13.91
C LEU A 307 11.61 21.10 -15.40
N SER A 308 10.51 20.61 -15.98
CA SER A 308 10.12 20.93 -17.38
C SER A 308 8.61 21.03 -17.60
N GLN A 309 8.24 21.66 -18.72
CA GLN A 309 7.00 21.40 -19.47
C GLN A 309 7.38 20.83 -20.84
#